data_AF-Q07TJ3-F1
#
_entry.id   AF-Q07TJ3-F1
#
_cell.length_a   1.000
_cell.length_b   1.000
_cell.length_c   1.000
_cell.angle_alpha   90.00
_cell.angle_beta   90.00
_cell.angle_gamma   90.00
#
_symmetry.space_group_name_H-M   'P 1'
#
loop_
_entity.id
_entity.type
_entity.pdbx_description
1 polymer ?
#
loop_
_entity_poly.entity_id
_entity_poly.type
_entity_poly.pdbx_seq_one_letter_code
_entity_poly.pdbx_strand_id
1 'polypeptide(L)'
;MNLLDEASIVPGFEMPRLGAAQRCRLQQLSQRVAETVVWDGVGALPRPDALVVVLEPANAAHVEALVRSLDRGSIVALPFGENPVFDPIKSKLVAHGLIGAEGAEAPHQLWWGSVEPLRPRTGIYRRDGALFVSCYARGSIPEPTLARFCAHLELLGLDSVVEEIATDAGSMMRGTDKIDFITRQLNVSMRPVFWIDPAAIVRQLPLLPQSLGCDVAFCHRGRGEIETRALFFRPTATTNALLEVWHRLSMAYPDLPEHFLFDQAWILTCAQRSIETAWLPGSYAECDPVIRGATIELETMARARNSRQPFDLDPAIDRRFGRAQTPEPHLIMPGTDWRHRPIMVVIRDVQAASARDVGALVECIASAFEADAGGFCRLEIMLCTSDDEVASVVRLDGEGWVVLAGADEWFAPDAFAALGRAAEAIGPGSPEHDGSMVADVKNSVVSFAPPEIQAPARREVTHPGALLRRPMGS
;
A
#
# COMPACT_ATOMS: atom_id res chain seq x y z
N MET A 1 6.10 -6.71 -29.68
CA MET A 1 7.01 -7.76 -29.18
C MET A 1 7.06 -7.58 -27.67
N ASN A 2 6.52 -8.53 -26.89
CA ASN A 2 6.35 -8.41 -25.44
C ASN A 2 7.73 -8.49 -24.76
N LEU A 3 8.35 -7.34 -24.47
CA LEU A 3 9.58 -7.24 -23.67
C LEU A 3 9.41 -7.88 -22.28
N LEU A 4 8.18 -8.03 -21.80
CA LEU A 4 7.87 -8.56 -20.45
C LEU A 4 7.78 -10.09 -20.36
N ASP A 5 7.74 -10.82 -21.48
CA ASP A 5 7.59 -12.30 -21.48
C ASP A 5 8.91 -13.05 -21.73
N GLU A 6 9.98 -12.39 -22.17
CA GLU A 6 11.29 -13.02 -22.34
C GLU A 6 12.33 -12.34 -21.46
N ALA A 7 12.96 -13.14 -20.60
CA ALA A 7 14.06 -12.83 -19.69
C ALA A 7 15.37 -12.40 -20.40
N SER A 8 15.30 -11.44 -21.33
CA SER A 8 16.44 -10.98 -22.12
C SER A 8 16.52 -9.45 -22.23
N ILE A 9 15.95 -8.72 -21.26
CA ILE A 9 16.17 -7.28 -21.13
C ILE A 9 17.48 -7.06 -20.35
N VAL A 10 18.58 -6.94 -21.09
CA VAL A 10 19.96 -6.71 -20.60
C VAL A 10 20.60 -7.97 -19.96
N PRO A 11 21.77 -8.44 -20.44
CA PRO A 11 22.51 -9.50 -19.77
C PRO A 11 22.82 -9.11 -18.31
N GLY A 12 22.28 -9.85 -17.35
CA GLY A 12 22.55 -9.65 -15.91
C GLY A 12 21.44 -8.97 -15.10
N PHE A 13 20.28 -8.64 -15.69
CA PHE A 13 19.12 -8.14 -14.95
C PHE A 13 17.95 -9.14 -15.01
N GLU A 14 17.75 -9.88 -13.91
CA GLU A 14 16.54 -10.66 -13.70
C GLU A 14 15.43 -9.76 -13.12
N MET A 15 14.25 -9.80 -13.74
CA MET A 15 13.05 -9.15 -13.21
C MET A 15 12.56 -9.91 -11.98
N PRO A 16 12.04 -9.22 -10.95
CA PRO A 16 11.41 -9.91 -9.83
C PRO A 16 10.18 -10.70 -10.24
N ARG A 17 9.77 -11.62 -9.38
CA ARG A 17 8.51 -12.34 -9.53
C ARG A 17 7.32 -11.39 -9.35
N LEU A 18 6.72 -11.03 -10.48
CA LEU A 18 5.54 -10.18 -10.54
C LEU A 18 4.25 -10.98 -10.74
N GLY A 19 3.18 -10.58 -10.06
CA GLY A 19 1.85 -11.15 -10.25
C GLY A 19 1.21 -10.79 -11.59
N ALA A 20 0.10 -11.47 -11.92
CA ALA A 20 -0.65 -11.22 -13.16
C ALA A 20 -1.13 -9.75 -13.29
N ALA A 21 -1.64 -9.16 -12.20
CA ALA A 21 -2.08 -7.76 -12.19
C ALA A 21 -0.93 -6.80 -12.47
N GLN A 22 0.24 -7.04 -11.85
CA GLN A 22 1.44 -6.21 -11.99
C GLN A 22 2.00 -6.27 -13.42
N ARG A 23 2.11 -7.49 -13.99
CA ARG A 23 2.51 -7.66 -15.40
C ARG A 23 1.53 -6.97 -16.36
N CYS A 24 0.22 -7.14 -16.13
CA CYS A 24 -0.82 -6.48 -16.92
C CYS A 24 -0.67 -4.95 -16.88
N ARG A 25 -0.47 -4.36 -15.69
CA ARG A 25 -0.26 -2.92 -15.53
C ARG A 25 1.01 -2.45 -16.24
N LEU A 26 2.14 -3.14 -16.09
CA LEU A 26 3.36 -2.80 -16.82
C LEU A 26 3.16 -2.86 -18.33
N GLN A 27 2.45 -3.87 -18.82
CA GLN A 27 2.12 -3.98 -20.24
C GLN A 27 1.25 -2.81 -20.70
N GLN A 28 0.20 -2.47 -19.93
CA GLN A 28 -0.64 -1.31 -20.23
C GLN A 28 0.17 -0.01 -20.24
N LEU A 29 1.08 0.21 -19.28
CA LEU A 29 1.94 1.39 -19.23
C LEU A 29 2.89 1.44 -20.43
N SER A 30 3.48 0.30 -20.83
CA SER A 30 4.37 0.22 -22.00
C SER A 30 3.66 0.57 -23.31
N GLN A 31 2.37 0.26 -23.41
CA GLN A 31 1.53 0.67 -24.55
C GLN A 31 1.22 2.17 -24.55
N ARG A 32 1.55 2.90 -23.47
CA ARG A 32 1.27 4.33 -23.37
C ARG A 32 2.36 5.25 -23.89
N VAL A 33 3.57 4.73 -23.96
CA VAL A 33 4.81 5.45 -24.21
C VAL A 33 5.44 4.95 -25.51
N ALA A 34 6.43 5.67 -26.01
CA ALA A 34 7.13 5.27 -27.23
C ALA A 34 8.06 4.07 -27.01
N GLU A 35 8.65 3.95 -25.82
CA GLU A 35 9.70 2.98 -25.53
C GLU A 35 9.69 2.55 -24.05
N THR A 36 10.16 1.33 -23.77
CA THR A 36 10.41 0.84 -22.42
C THR A 36 11.91 0.65 -22.22
N VAL A 37 12.46 1.23 -21.15
CA VAL A 37 13.89 1.19 -20.80
C VAL A 37 14.03 0.68 -19.38
N VAL A 38 14.92 -0.30 -19.17
CA VAL A 38 15.40 -0.64 -17.82
C VAL A 38 16.57 0.27 -17.52
N TRP A 39 16.46 1.07 -16.46
CA TRP A 39 17.50 2.02 -16.09
C TRP A 39 18.69 1.27 -15.47
N ASP A 40 19.89 1.55 -15.98
CA ASP A 40 21.15 0.91 -15.60
C ASP A 40 21.78 1.52 -14.33
N GLY A 41 21.10 2.49 -13.71
CA GLY A 41 21.58 3.20 -12.52
C GLY A 41 22.61 4.29 -12.81
N VAL A 42 22.92 4.57 -14.08
CA VAL A 42 23.94 5.54 -14.49
C VAL A 42 23.38 6.54 -15.50
N GLY A 43 23.50 7.83 -15.18
CA GLY A 43 23.28 8.91 -16.14
C GLY A 43 21.82 9.17 -16.50
N ALA A 44 21.67 10.09 -17.47
CA ALA A 44 20.40 10.60 -17.97
C ALA A 44 19.79 9.64 -19.00
N LEU A 45 18.46 9.68 -19.12
CA LEU A 45 17.75 8.92 -20.13
C LEU A 45 18.03 9.49 -21.53
N PRO A 46 18.26 8.63 -22.53
CA PRO A 46 18.60 9.08 -23.87
C PRO A 46 17.40 9.64 -24.67
N ARG A 47 16.15 9.40 -24.24
CA ARG A 47 14.95 9.68 -25.04
C ARG A 47 13.73 10.13 -24.21
N PRO A 48 12.86 11.00 -24.76
CA PRO A 48 11.61 11.44 -24.13
C PRO A 48 10.50 10.38 -24.23
N ASP A 49 9.42 10.54 -23.44
CA ASP A 49 8.20 9.71 -23.46
C ASP A 49 8.48 8.20 -23.36
N ALA A 50 9.20 7.80 -22.31
CA ALA A 50 9.60 6.41 -22.05
C ALA A 50 9.01 5.86 -20.74
N LEU A 51 8.75 4.56 -20.71
CA LEU A 51 8.53 3.80 -19.48
C LEU A 51 9.89 3.36 -18.95
N VAL A 52 10.26 3.89 -17.79
CA VAL A 52 11.54 3.66 -17.13
C VAL A 52 11.32 2.70 -15.98
N VAL A 53 11.84 1.48 -16.12
CA VAL A 53 11.81 0.47 -15.06
C VAL A 53 13.09 0.59 -14.24
N VAL A 54 12.96 0.86 -12.95
CA VAL A 54 14.11 0.99 -12.04
C VAL A 54 14.13 -0.21 -11.10
N LEU A 55 15.13 -1.07 -11.27
CA LEU A 55 15.31 -2.30 -10.48
C LEU A 55 16.26 -2.13 -9.30
N GLU A 56 17.21 -1.21 -9.43
CA GLU A 56 18.13 -0.83 -8.37
C GLU A 56 18.15 0.70 -8.29
N PRO A 57 17.84 1.30 -7.14
CA PRO A 57 18.00 2.74 -6.99
C PRO A 57 19.48 3.08 -6.86
N ALA A 58 19.86 4.19 -7.46
CA ALA A 58 21.21 4.70 -7.38
C ALA A 58 21.36 5.70 -6.21
N ASN A 59 22.57 6.24 -6.03
CA ASN A 59 22.79 7.32 -5.06
C ASN A 59 21.96 8.58 -5.39
N ALA A 60 21.85 9.50 -4.42
CA ALA A 60 21.05 10.71 -4.57
C ALA A 60 21.40 11.57 -5.80
N ALA A 61 22.67 11.61 -6.22
CA ALA A 61 23.10 12.36 -7.40
C ALA A 61 22.58 11.73 -8.70
N HIS A 62 22.58 10.41 -8.79
CA HIS A 62 22.04 9.68 -9.95
C HIS A 62 20.50 9.74 -9.98
N VAL A 63 19.84 9.69 -8.82
CA VAL A 63 18.39 9.92 -8.72
C VAL A 63 18.03 11.31 -9.24
N GLU A 64 18.78 12.34 -8.84
CA GLU A 64 18.58 13.70 -9.33
C GLU A 64 18.82 13.80 -10.85
N ALA A 65 19.86 13.16 -11.37
CA ALA A 65 20.15 13.12 -12.80
C ALA A 65 19.03 12.43 -13.59
N LEU A 66 18.51 11.30 -13.09
CA LEU A 66 17.37 10.59 -13.66
C LEU A 66 16.15 11.52 -13.71
N VAL A 67 15.74 12.09 -12.57
CA VAL A 67 14.54 12.93 -12.48
C VAL A 67 14.63 14.14 -13.41
N ARG A 68 15.81 14.78 -13.51
CA ARG A 68 16.02 15.90 -14.44
C ARG A 68 15.98 15.51 -15.92
N SER A 69 16.21 14.24 -16.24
CA SER A 69 16.17 13.72 -17.61
C SER A 69 14.79 13.24 -18.04
N LEU A 70 13.85 13.05 -17.09
CA LEU A 70 12.49 12.63 -17.40
C LEU A 70 11.73 13.75 -18.14
N ASP A 71 11.14 13.38 -19.26
CA ASP A 71 10.16 14.21 -19.96
C ASP A 71 8.78 14.13 -19.28
N ARG A 72 7.89 15.07 -19.61
CA ARG A 72 6.51 15.14 -19.11
C ARG A 72 5.66 13.91 -19.44
N GLY A 73 5.97 13.20 -20.52
CA GLY A 73 5.31 11.94 -20.92
C GLY A 73 5.91 10.70 -20.26
N SER A 74 7.12 10.78 -19.71
CA SER A 74 7.83 9.63 -19.17
C SER A 74 7.18 9.10 -17.89
N ILE A 75 7.12 7.78 -17.77
CA ILE A 75 6.55 7.08 -16.60
C ILE A 75 7.66 6.27 -15.95
N VAL A 76 7.78 6.34 -14.63
CA VAL A 76 8.69 5.51 -13.84
C VAL A 76 7.90 4.38 -13.18
N ALA A 77 8.40 3.15 -13.28
CA ALA A 77 7.85 1.98 -12.61
C ALA A 77 8.92 1.31 -11.72
N LEU A 78 8.50 0.94 -10.51
CA LEU A 78 9.33 0.33 -9.47
C LEU A 78 8.75 -1.05 -9.10
N PRO A 79 9.32 -2.15 -9.64
CA PRO A 79 8.87 -3.51 -9.36
C PRO A 79 9.12 -4.01 -7.92
N PHE A 80 9.92 -3.28 -7.15
CA PHE A 80 10.19 -3.46 -5.71
C PHE A 80 9.68 -2.24 -4.92
N GLY A 81 8.45 -1.80 -5.22
CA GLY A 81 7.88 -0.55 -4.71
C GLY A 81 7.79 -0.49 -3.19
N GLU A 82 7.79 -1.63 -2.51
CA GLU A 82 7.83 -1.75 -1.06
C GLU A 82 9.20 -1.41 -0.46
N ASN A 83 10.28 -1.54 -1.23
CA ASN A 83 11.62 -1.36 -0.70
C ASN A 83 11.89 0.14 -0.45
N PRO A 84 12.32 0.53 0.76
CA PRO A 84 12.58 1.92 1.14
C PRO A 84 13.74 2.55 0.38
N VAL A 85 14.64 1.77 -0.22
CA VAL A 85 15.78 2.32 -0.97
C VAL A 85 15.31 3.13 -2.20
N PHE A 86 14.05 2.95 -2.63
CA PHE A 86 13.43 3.75 -3.69
C PHE A 86 12.74 5.04 -3.21
N ASP A 87 12.64 5.28 -1.90
CA ASP A 87 11.95 6.46 -1.36
C ASP A 87 12.51 7.80 -1.87
N PRO A 88 13.84 7.97 -2.10
CA PRO A 88 14.37 9.17 -2.76
C PRO A 88 13.85 9.43 -4.18
N ILE A 89 13.50 8.38 -4.93
CA ILE A 89 12.87 8.50 -6.25
C ILE A 89 11.40 8.84 -6.09
N LYS A 90 10.68 8.11 -5.23
CA LYS A 90 9.24 8.31 -4.99
C LYS A 90 8.93 9.72 -4.49
N SER A 91 9.78 10.28 -3.63
CA SER A 91 9.60 11.64 -3.07
C SER A 91 9.80 12.78 -4.08
N LYS A 92 10.47 12.52 -5.21
CA LYS A 92 10.69 13.50 -6.29
C LYS A 92 9.67 13.40 -7.43
N LEU A 93 8.82 12.38 -7.41
CA LEU A 93 7.86 12.10 -8.48
C LEU A 93 6.43 12.27 -7.98
N VAL A 94 5.55 12.67 -8.89
CA VAL A 94 4.12 12.56 -8.67
C VAL A 94 3.74 11.11 -8.85
N ALA A 95 3.40 10.48 -7.75
CA ALA A 95 2.97 9.10 -7.77
C ALA A 95 1.57 8.96 -8.40
N HIS A 96 1.36 7.86 -9.11
CA HIS A 96 0.16 7.61 -9.91
C HIS A 96 -0.63 6.42 -9.37
N GLY A 97 0.05 5.45 -8.78
CA GLY A 97 -0.60 4.31 -8.19
C GLY A 97 0.35 3.21 -7.75
N LEU A 98 -0.28 2.13 -7.29
CA LEU A 98 0.33 0.97 -6.67
C LEU A 98 -0.49 -0.28 -7.02
N ILE A 99 0.19 -1.43 -7.14
CA ILE A 99 -0.43 -2.74 -6.98
C ILE A 99 0.19 -3.43 -5.77
N GLY A 100 -0.66 -3.89 -4.86
CA GLY A 100 -0.27 -4.63 -3.66
C GLY A 100 0.44 -5.96 -3.94
N ALA A 101 0.92 -6.59 -2.87
CA ALA A 101 1.54 -7.91 -2.89
C ALA A 101 0.52 -9.00 -2.55
N GLU A 102 0.72 -10.22 -3.06
CA GLU A 102 -0.19 -11.35 -2.88
C GLU A 102 0.53 -12.70 -2.99
N GLY A 103 0.62 -13.40 -1.86
CA GLY A 103 1.18 -14.74 -1.81
C GLY A 103 2.64 -14.83 -2.27
N ALA A 104 3.10 -16.06 -2.52
CA ALA A 104 4.45 -16.31 -3.02
C ALA A 104 4.62 -16.07 -4.53
N GLU A 105 3.51 -15.99 -5.27
CA GLU A 105 3.52 -15.75 -6.73
C GLU A 105 3.60 -14.26 -7.10
N ALA A 106 3.27 -13.36 -6.16
CA ALA A 106 3.37 -11.91 -6.33
C ALA A 106 3.81 -11.21 -5.04
N PRO A 107 4.96 -11.55 -4.45
CA PRO A 107 5.31 -11.11 -3.10
C PRO A 107 5.78 -9.64 -3.03
N HIS A 108 6.03 -9.02 -4.18
CA HIS A 108 6.46 -7.61 -4.29
C HIS A 108 5.30 -6.67 -4.57
N GLN A 109 5.52 -5.38 -4.37
CA GLN A 109 4.61 -4.32 -4.76
C GLN A 109 5.10 -3.64 -6.05
N LEU A 110 4.17 -3.30 -6.94
CA LEU A 110 4.48 -2.48 -8.11
C LEU A 110 4.02 -1.04 -7.88
N TRP A 111 4.95 -0.09 -7.86
CA TRP A 111 4.63 1.35 -7.82
C TRP A 111 4.88 2.00 -9.19
N TRP A 112 4.11 3.04 -9.53
CA TRP A 112 4.43 3.89 -10.69
C TRP A 112 4.06 5.37 -10.49
N GLY A 113 4.77 6.24 -11.21
CA GLY A 113 4.61 7.69 -11.15
C GLY A 113 5.30 8.41 -12.32
N SER A 114 5.26 9.74 -12.31
CA SER A 114 5.97 10.58 -13.29
C SER A 114 6.29 11.97 -12.73
N VAL A 115 6.85 12.86 -13.55
CA VAL A 115 7.12 14.25 -13.16
C VAL A 115 5.87 15.15 -13.18
N GLU A 116 4.79 14.76 -13.88
CA GLU A 116 3.53 15.51 -13.94
C GLU A 116 2.36 14.67 -13.40
N PRO A 117 1.31 15.28 -12.84
CA PRO A 117 0.13 14.52 -12.42
C PRO A 117 -0.57 13.79 -13.57
N LEU A 118 -1.22 12.65 -13.25
CA LEU A 118 -2.04 11.89 -14.20
C LEU A 118 -3.08 12.79 -14.89
N ARG A 119 -3.23 12.61 -16.20
CA ARG A 119 -4.26 13.28 -17.00
C ARG A 119 -5.09 12.27 -17.79
N PRO A 120 -6.40 12.54 -18.02
CA PRO A 120 -7.22 11.70 -18.88
C PRO A 120 -6.73 11.79 -20.33
N ARG A 121 -6.64 10.64 -21.03
CA ARG A 121 -6.08 10.54 -22.40
C ARG A 121 -6.90 11.29 -23.46
N THR A 122 -8.23 11.24 -23.40
CA THR A 122 -9.16 11.92 -24.32
C THR A 122 -10.56 11.95 -23.68
N GLY A 123 -11.23 13.10 -23.70
CA GLY A 123 -12.40 13.39 -22.88
C GLY A 123 -13.76 13.04 -23.47
N ILE A 124 -14.11 11.75 -23.49
CA ILE A 124 -15.50 11.33 -23.66
C ILE A 124 -15.94 10.66 -22.36
N TYR A 125 -16.83 11.31 -21.63
CA TYR A 125 -17.48 10.68 -20.49
C TYR A 125 -18.41 9.59 -20.96
N ARG A 126 -18.22 8.40 -20.42
CA ARG A 126 -19.11 7.26 -20.65
C ARG A 126 -20.14 7.24 -19.54
N ARG A 127 -21.41 7.49 -19.89
CA ARG A 127 -22.52 7.46 -18.93
C ARG A 127 -22.65 6.11 -18.24
N ASP A 128 -22.33 5.03 -18.96
CA ASP A 128 -22.26 3.65 -18.44
C ASP A 128 -20.96 3.34 -17.67
N GLY A 129 -19.96 4.22 -17.73
CA GLY A 129 -18.61 3.97 -17.23
C GLY A 129 -18.44 4.04 -15.70
N ALA A 130 -19.32 4.77 -15.00
CA ALA A 130 -19.40 4.75 -13.54
C ALA A 130 -20.79 5.22 -13.07
N LEU A 131 -21.21 4.77 -11.89
CA LEU A 131 -22.38 5.25 -11.17
C LEU A 131 -21.93 6.23 -10.08
N PHE A 132 -22.48 7.43 -10.07
CA PHE A 132 -22.20 8.44 -9.05
C PHE A 132 -23.14 8.25 -7.88
N VAL A 133 -22.59 7.99 -6.69
CA VAL A 133 -23.43 7.65 -5.55
C VAL A 133 -23.16 8.59 -4.39
N SER A 134 -24.21 8.89 -3.63
CA SER A 134 -24.09 9.63 -2.39
C SER A 134 -25.19 9.22 -1.43
N CYS A 135 -24.91 9.32 -0.14
CA CYS A 135 -25.89 9.00 0.90
C CYS A 135 -25.81 10.03 2.03
N TYR A 136 -26.93 10.29 2.68
CA TYR A 136 -27.02 11.27 3.77
C TYR A 136 -28.03 10.81 4.82
N ALA A 137 -27.85 11.24 6.07
CA ALA A 137 -28.87 11.07 7.11
C ALA A 137 -29.82 12.28 7.14
N ARG A 138 -31.07 12.08 7.56
CA ARG A 138 -32.04 13.19 7.68
C ARG A 138 -31.50 14.32 8.55
N GLY A 139 -31.52 15.54 8.02
CA GLY A 139 -31.04 16.73 8.74
C GLY A 139 -29.52 16.86 8.86
N SER A 140 -28.73 15.93 8.31
CA SER A 140 -27.26 16.04 8.30
C SER A 140 -26.72 17.10 7.33
N ILE A 141 -27.52 17.48 6.34
CA ILE A 141 -27.14 18.41 5.28
C ILE A 141 -28.29 19.40 5.03
N PRO A 142 -28.01 20.70 4.88
CA PRO A 142 -29.03 21.67 4.50
C PRO A 142 -29.66 21.33 3.15
N GLU A 143 -31.00 21.37 3.06
CA GLU A 143 -31.74 21.10 1.82
C GLU A 143 -31.22 21.90 0.60
N PRO A 144 -30.86 23.19 0.70
CA PRO A 144 -30.32 23.93 -0.44
C PRO A 144 -28.95 23.40 -0.92
N THR A 145 -28.14 22.86 -0.01
CA THR A 145 -26.83 22.26 -0.33
C THR A 145 -27.05 20.96 -1.10
N LEU A 146 -27.93 20.09 -0.60
CA LEU A 146 -28.26 18.82 -1.27
C LEU A 146 -28.89 19.05 -2.65
N ALA A 147 -29.85 19.99 -2.74
CA ALA A 147 -30.49 20.34 -4.02
C ALA A 147 -29.46 20.85 -5.05
N ARG A 148 -28.49 21.66 -4.60
CA ARG A 148 -27.39 22.14 -5.46
C ARG A 148 -26.49 20.98 -5.91
N PHE A 149 -26.16 20.04 -5.04
CA PHE A 149 -25.38 18.86 -5.40
C PHE A 149 -26.08 18.04 -6.48
N CYS A 150 -27.35 17.68 -6.29
CA CYS A 150 -28.14 16.94 -7.28
C CYS A 150 -28.23 17.69 -8.62
N ALA A 151 -28.47 19.01 -8.59
CA ALA A 151 -28.53 19.83 -9.80
C ALA A 151 -27.22 19.83 -10.59
N HIS A 152 -26.05 19.77 -9.93
CA HIS A 152 -24.76 19.67 -10.63
C HIS A 152 -24.55 18.30 -11.28
N LEU A 153 -24.97 17.21 -10.63
CA LEU A 153 -24.92 15.87 -11.23
C LEU A 153 -25.80 15.81 -12.49
N GLU A 154 -27.02 16.35 -12.42
CA GLU A 154 -27.94 16.43 -13.55
C GLU A 154 -27.40 17.31 -14.68
N LEU A 155 -26.87 18.49 -14.36
CA LEU A 155 -26.28 19.42 -15.34
C LEU A 155 -25.14 18.78 -16.14
N LEU A 156 -24.33 17.95 -15.47
CA LEU A 156 -23.22 17.22 -16.08
C LEU A 156 -23.66 15.91 -16.77
N GLY A 157 -24.94 15.53 -16.67
CA GLY A 157 -25.46 14.29 -17.24
C GLY A 157 -24.91 13.03 -16.58
N LEU A 158 -24.52 13.12 -15.31
CA LEU A 158 -23.97 12.00 -14.53
C LEU A 158 -25.11 11.07 -14.08
N ASP A 159 -24.93 9.78 -14.36
CA ASP A 159 -25.84 8.74 -13.86
C ASP A 159 -25.61 8.58 -12.35
N SER A 160 -26.65 8.81 -11.54
CA SER A 160 -26.47 8.96 -10.11
C SER A 160 -27.58 8.38 -9.23
N VAL A 161 -27.20 7.99 -8.01
CA VAL A 161 -28.08 7.55 -6.93
C VAL A 161 -27.74 8.35 -5.68
N VAL A 162 -28.70 9.13 -5.19
CA VAL A 162 -28.58 9.89 -3.94
C VAL A 162 -29.68 9.43 -3.00
N GLU A 163 -29.30 8.86 -1.84
CA GLU A 163 -30.24 8.20 -0.94
C GLU A 163 -30.18 8.73 0.50
N GLU A 164 -31.36 8.94 1.10
CA GLU A 164 -31.47 9.17 2.53
C GLU A 164 -31.35 7.83 3.28
N ILE A 165 -30.36 7.71 4.16
CA ILE A 165 -30.24 6.57 5.07
C ILE A 165 -31.13 6.82 6.28
N ALA A 166 -32.06 5.89 6.50
CA ALA A 166 -32.91 5.91 7.69
C ALA A 166 -32.04 5.67 8.93
N THR A 167 -31.83 6.72 9.72
CA THR A 167 -31.26 6.61 11.07
C THR A 167 -32.37 6.68 12.10
N ASP A 168 -32.18 6.03 13.26
CA ASP A 168 -33.09 6.21 14.39
C ASP A 168 -33.21 7.71 14.70
N ALA A 169 -34.41 8.20 15.01
CA ALA A 169 -34.68 9.64 15.13
C ALA A 169 -33.70 10.31 16.11
N GLY A 170 -32.81 11.16 15.56
CA GLY A 170 -31.78 11.88 16.32
C GLY A 170 -30.39 11.21 16.34
N SER A 171 -30.22 10.03 15.74
CA SER A 171 -28.91 9.37 15.60
C SER A 171 -28.16 9.92 14.38
N MET A 172 -26.87 10.19 14.59
CA MET A 172 -25.94 10.41 13.48
C MET A 172 -25.76 9.11 12.68
N MET A 173 -25.39 9.27 11.41
CA MET A 173 -25.00 8.16 10.55
C MET A 173 -23.82 7.41 11.16
N ARG A 174 -23.87 6.09 11.18
CA ARG A 174 -22.75 5.25 11.62
C ARG A 174 -21.65 5.28 10.56
N GLY A 175 -20.40 5.08 10.97
CA GLY A 175 -19.28 4.97 10.04
C GLY A 175 -19.46 3.88 8.98
N THR A 176 -20.23 2.83 9.30
CA THR A 176 -20.54 1.72 8.39
C THR A 176 -21.62 2.03 7.36
N ASP A 177 -22.55 2.95 7.61
CA ASP A 177 -23.70 3.16 6.73
C ASP A 177 -23.28 3.58 5.30
N LYS A 178 -22.22 4.39 5.21
CA LYS A 178 -21.60 4.76 3.93
C LYS A 178 -21.01 3.55 3.22
N ILE A 179 -20.33 2.67 3.96
CA ILE A 179 -19.67 1.47 3.43
C ILE A 179 -20.72 0.50 2.90
N ASP A 180 -21.79 0.28 3.67
CA ASP A 180 -22.93 -0.55 3.29
C ASP A 180 -23.63 -0.01 2.04
N PHE A 181 -23.84 1.30 1.98
CA PHE A 181 -24.40 1.97 0.81
C PHE A 181 -23.52 1.76 -0.43
N ILE A 182 -22.21 2.03 -0.34
CA ILE A 182 -21.27 1.83 -1.45
C ILE A 182 -21.29 0.37 -1.92
N THR A 183 -21.19 -0.57 -0.97
CA THR A 183 -21.18 -2.01 -1.23
C THR A 183 -22.45 -2.46 -1.93
N ARG A 184 -23.62 -1.97 -1.47
CA ARG A 184 -24.91 -2.24 -2.10
C ARG A 184 -24.96 -1.71 -3.53
N GLN A 185 -24.53 -0.48 -3.78
CA GLN A 185 -24.56 0.10 -5.12
C GLN A 185 -23.60 -0.61 -6.09
N LEU A 186 -22.42 -1.04 -5.61
CA LEU A 186 -21.49 -1.86 -6.40
C LEU A 186 -22.13 -3.18 -6.84
N ASN A 187 -22.78 -3.88 -5.90
CA ASN A 187 -23.38 -5.19 -6.14
C ASN A 187 -24.65 -5.10 -7.02
N VAL A 188 -25.47 -4.07 -6.84
CA VAL A 188 -26.71 -3.88 -7.63
C VAL A 188 -26.40 -3.41 -9.04
N SER A 189 -25.50 -2.45 -9.20
CA SER A 189 -25.20 -1.87 -10.52
C SER A 189 -24.26 -2.72 -11.35
N MET A 190 -23.42 -3.55 -10.70
CA MET A 190 -22.30 -4.28 -11.33
C MET A 190 -21.41 -3.37 -12.18
N ARG A 191 -21.36 -2.08 -11.83
CA ARG A 191 -20.59 -1.02 -12.50
C ARG A 191 -19.65 -0.38 -11.49
N PRO A 192 -18.55 0.27 -11.94
CA PRO A 192 -17.75 1.09 -11.06
C PRO A 192 -18.60 2.16 -10.39
N VAL A 193 -18.36 2.40 -9.10
CA VAL A 193 -19.07 3.37 -8.28
C VAL A 193 -18.10 4.49 -7.92
N PHE A 194 -18.53 5.73 -8.07
CA PHE A 194 -17.84 6.91 -7.55
C PHE A 194 -18.69 7.52 -6.44
N TRP A 195 -18.29 7.28 -5.20
CA TRP A 195 -18.91 7.92 -4.06
C TRP A 195 -18.37 9.35 -3.89
N ILE A 196 -19.28 10.31 -3.78
CA ILE A 196 -18.96 11.73 -3.58
C ILE A 196 -19.76 12.25 -2.39
N ASP A 197 -19.09 13.00 -1.53
CA ASP A 197 -19.73 13.65 -0.38
C ASP A 197 -20.90 14.54 -0.85
N PRO A 198 -22.09 14.39 -0.25
CA PRO A 198 -23.29 15.13 -0.64
C PRO A 198 -23.22 16.66 -0.41
N ALA A 199 -22.22 17.16 0.31
CA ALA A 199 -21.93 18.59 0.44
C ALA A 199 -20.96 19.13 -0.64
N ALA A 200 -20.41 18.26 -1.49
CA ALA A 200 -19.45 18.63 -2.53
C ALA A 200 -20.09 19.39 -3.71
N ILE A 201 -19.23 19.98 -4.54
CA ILE A 201 -19.58 20.61 -5.81
C ILE A 201 -18.78 19.91 -6.92
N VAL A 202 -19.47 19.22 -7.83
CA VAL A 202 -18.86 18.63 -9.02
C VAL A 202 -18.80 19.69 -10.11
N ARG A 203 -17.59 20.19 -10.42
CA ARG A 203 -17.39 21.28 -11.39
C ARG A 203 -17.13 20.79 -12.80
N GLN A 204 -16.56 19.59 -12.93
CA GLN A 204 -16.15 19.02 -14.21
C GLN A 204 -16.47 17.52 -14.25
N LEU A 205 -16.53 16.95 -15.45
CA LEU A 205 -16.69 15.51 -15.63
C LEU A 205 -15.50 14.75 -15.02
N PRO A 206 -15.74 13.86 -14.05
CA PRO A 206 -14.67 13.12 -13.36
C PRO A 206 -14.21 11.91 -14.18
N LEU A 207 -13.50 12.19 -15.27
CA LEU A 207 -13.08 11.23 -16.29
C LEU A 207 -11.93 10.30 -15.86
N LEU A 208 -11.12 10.73 -14.89
CA LEU A 208 -9.81 10.10 -14.67
C LEU A 208 -9.93 8.66 -14.16
N PRO A 209 -10.70 8.33 -13.10
CA PRO A 209 -10.85 6.96 -12.62
C PRO A 209 -11.36 5.98 -13.69
N GLN A 210 -12.33 6.41 -14.52
CA GLN A 210 -12.86 5.59 -15.62
C GLN A 210 -11.77 5.21 -16.64
N SER A 211 -10.77 6.06 -16.84
CA SER A 211 -9.69 5.84 -17.81
C SER A 211 -8.52 5.00 -17.27
N LEU A 212 -8.44 4.80 -15.95
CA LEU A 212 -7.27 4.20 -15.30
C LEU A 212 -7.36 2.68 -15.17
N GLY A 213 -8.57 2.10 -15.23
CA GLY A 213 -8.79 0.66 -15.13
C GLY A 213 -8.47 0.05 -13.75
N CYS A 214 -8.29 0.89 -12.72
CA CYS A 214 -7.92 0.48 -11.37
C CYS A 214 -9.10 -0.11 -10.57
N ASP A 215 -8.79 -0.80 -9.46
CA ASP A 215 -9.77 -1.26 -8.49
C ASP A 215 -10.31 -0.12 -7.64
N VAL A 216 -9.41 0.72 -7.14
CA VAL A 216 -9.73 1.82 -6.24
C VAL A 216 -8.97 3.07 -6.63
N ALA A 217 -9.60 4.25 -6.49
CA ALA A 217 -8.91 5.52 -6.64
C ALA A 217 -9.38 6.57 -5.64
N PHE A 218 -8.44 7.38 -5.15
CA PHE A 218 -8.68 8.44 -4.17
C PHE A 218 -7.61 9.52 -4.25
N CYS A 219 -7.87 10.67 -3.62
CA CYS A 219 -6.90 11.76 -3.48
C CYS A 219 -6.20 11.69 -2.13
N HIS A 220 -5.00 12.26 -2.04
CA HIS A 220 -4.37 12.60 -0.78
C HIS A 220 -4.55 14.09 -0.46
N ARG A 221 -4.79 14.41 0.81
CA ARG A 221 -4.65 15.77 1.35
C ARG A 221 -3.19 16.04 1.65
N GLY A 222 -2.84 17.32 1.84
CA GLY A 222 -1.45 17.80 1.94
C GLY A 222 -0.47 16.89 2.70
N ARG A 223 -0.77 16.50 3.95
CA ARG A 223 0.14 15.66 4.78
C ARG A 223 0.12 14.16 4.46
N GLY A 224 -0.43 13.78 3.31
CA GLY A 224 -0.55 12.40 2.87
C GLY A 224 -1.86 11.71 3.28
N GLU A 225 -2.70 12.29 4.13
CA GLU A 225 -3.98 11.70 4.56
C GLU A 225 -4.90 11.38 3.36
N ILE A 226 -5.60 10.25 3.38
CA ILE A 226 -6.57 9.92 2.30
C ILE A 226 -7.81 10.81 2.41
N GLU A 227 -8.24 11.38 1.28
CA GLU A 227 -9.52 12.07 1.17
C GLU A 227 -10.66 11.06 0.95
N THR A 228 -11.38 10.74 2.01
CA THR A 228 -12.52 9.81 1.95
C THR A 228 -13.78 10.46 1.38
N ARG A 229 -13.81 11.78 1.14
CA ARG A 229 -14.96 12.52 0.59
C ARG A 229 -15.16 12.36 -0.93
N ALA A 230 -14.23 11.71 -1.62
CA ALA A 230 -14.33 11.34 -3.02
C ALA A 230 -13.56 10.04 -3.29
N LEU A 231 -14.29 8.93 -3.43
CA LEU A 231 -13.72 7.59 -3.56
C LEU A 231 -14.31 6.85 -4.76
N PHE A 232 -13.44 6.26 -5.59
CA PHE A 232 -13.83 5.42 -6.72
C PHE A 232 -13.55 3.95 -6.42
N PHE A 233 -14.48 3.08 -6.82
CA PHE A 233 -14.43 1.65 -6.61
C PHE A 233 -14.92 0.89 -7.84
N ARG A 234 -14.17 -0.12 -8.28
CA ARG A 234 -14.57 -1.07 -9.33
C ARG A 234 -15.16 -2.34 -8.69
N PRO A 235 -16.20 -2.97 -9.27
CA PRO A 235 -16.79 -4.18 -8.71
C PRO A 235 -15.89 -5.42 -8.93
N THR A 236 -14.85 -5.53 -8.12
CA THR A 236 -13.92 -6.67 -8.12
C THR A 236 -13.87 -7.34 -6.76
N ALA A 237 -13.42 -8.60 -6.72
CA ALA A 237 -13.25 -9.34 -5.47
C ALA A 237 -12.29 -8.61 -4.51
N THR A 238 -11.25 -7.97 -5.05
CA THR A 238 -10.27 -7.22 -4.27
C THR A 238 -10.85 -5.93 -3.69
N THR A 239 -11.67 -5.20 -4.46
CA THR A 239 -12.42 -4.05 -3.93
C THR A 239 -13.37 -4.48 -2.80
N ASN A 240 -14.07 -5.59 -2.96
CA ASN A 240 -14.96 -6.09 -1.92
C ASN A 240 -14.18 -6.45 -0.64
N ALA A 241 -13.01 -7.06 -0.77
CA ALA A 241 -12.13 -7.33 0.38
C ALA A 241 -11.70 -6.03 1.11
N LEU A 242 -11.38 -4.96 0.37
CA LEU A 242 -11.10 -3.65 0.96
C LEU A 242 -12.30 -3.12 1.75
N LEU A 243 -13.49 -3.14 1.16
CA LEU A 243 -14.72 -2.67 1.80
C LEU A 243 -15.06 -3.50 3.04
N GLU A 244 -14.84 -4.81 3.01
CA GLU A 244 -15.03 -5.70 4.17
C GLU A 244 -14.05 -5.40 5.31
N VAL A 245 -12.76 -5.17 5.01
CA VAL A 245 -11.77 -4.76 6.01
C VAL A 245 -12.15 -3.39 6.59
N TRP A 246 -12.50 -2.43 5.75
CA TRP A 246 -12.90 -1.10 6.18
C TRP A 246 -14.16 -1.13 7.06
N HIS A 247 -15.16 -1.92 6.69
CA HIS A 247 -16.37 -2.13 7.49
C HIS A 247 -16.03 -2.70 8.87
N ARG A 248 -15.20 -3.76 8.92
CA ARG A 248 -14.77 -4.37 10.20
C ARG A 248 -14.02 -3.39 11.09
N LEU A 249 -13.08 -2.62 10.54
CA LEU A 249 -12.36 -1.60 11.31
C LEU A 249 -13.29 -0.50 11.82
N SER A 250 -14.25 -0.07 11.00
CA SER A 250 -15.23 0.96 11.37
C SER A 250 -16.20 0.49 12.46
N MET A 251 -16.52 -0.80 12.49
CA MET A 251 -17.29 -1.43 13.58
C MET A 251 -16.47 -1.57 14.87
N ALA A 252 -15.20 -1.98 14.74
CA ALA A 252 -14.35 -2.25 15.90
C ALA A 252 -13.85 -0.97 16.58
N TYR A 253 -13.65 0.11 15.81
CA TYR A 253 -13.08 1.36 16.29
C TYR A 253 -13.91 2.57 15.87
N PRO A 254 -15.17 2.68 16.32
CA PRO A 254 -16.11 3.73 15.86
C PRO A 254 -15.67 5.15 16.22
N ASP A 255 -14.79 5.31 17.21
CA ASP A 255 -14.28 6.61 17.66
C ASP A 255 -13.09 7.12 16.82
N LEU A 256 -12.53 6.29 15.95
CA LEU A 256 -11.40 6.68 15.10
C LEU A 256 -11.87 7.39 13.82
N PRO A 257 -11.09 8.35 13.29
CA PRO A 257 -11.46 9.05 12.07
C PRO A 257 -11.59 8.10 10.87
N GLU A 258 -12.63 8.31 10.06
CA GLU A 258 -12.91 7.50 8.87
C GLU A 258 -11.71 7.41 7.91
N HIS A 259 -11.02 8.52 7.65
CA HIS A 259 -9.85 8.54 6.77
C HIS A 259 -8.70 7.69 7.30
N PHE A 260 -8.53 7.61 8.62
CA PHE A 260 -7.55 6.74 9.24
C PHE A 260 -7.97 5.27 9.08
N LEU A 261 -9.24 4.95 9.34
CA LEU A 261 -9.74 3.57 9.21
C LEU A 261 -9.70 3.05 7.76
N PHE A 262 -10.06 3.89 6.79
CA PHE A 262 -9.95 3.55 5.38
C PHE A 262 -8.50 3.31 4.95
N ASP A 263 -7.60 4.17 5.41
CA ASP A 263 -6.17 4.06 5.15
C ASP A 263 -5.59 2.75 5.69
N GLN A 264 -5.89 2.42 6.95
CA GLN A 264 -5.49 1.14 7.55
C GLN A 264 -6.11 -0.06 6.81
N ALA A 265 -7.37 0.04 6.39
CA ALA A 265 -8.00 -1.00 5.57
C ALA A 265 -7.28 -1.19 4.24
N TRP A 266 -6.88 -0.10 3.60
CA TRP A 266 -6.15 -0.10 2.34
C TRP A 266 -4.76 -0.70 2.48
N ILE A 267 -3.99 -0.32 3.52
CA ILE A 267 -2.67 -0.89 3.82
C ILE A 267 -2.77 -2.40 4.01
N LEU A 268 -3.69 -2.86 4.88
CA LEU A 268 -3.89 -4.28 5.14
C LEU A 268 -4.29 -5.06 3.88
N THR A 269 -5.15 -4.47 3.05
CA THR A 269 -5.57 -5.09 1.79
C THR A 269 -4.41 -5.16 0.79
N CYS A 270 -3.60 -4.10 0.68
CA CYS A 270 -2.41 -4.07 -0.19
C CYS A 270 -1.35 -5.09 0.23
N ALA A 271 -1.27 -5.46 1.51
CA ALA A 271 -0.35 -6.47 1.99
C ALA A 271 -0.85 -7.91 1.76
N GLN A 272 -2.14 -8.09 1.48
CA GLN A 272 -2.77 -9.41 1.33
C GLN A 272 -3.18 -9.74 -0.09
N ARG A 273 -3.37 -8.72 -0.95
CA ARG A 273 -3.95 -8.84 -2.28
C ARG A 273 -3.32 -7.87 -3.26
N SER A 274 -3.31 -8.25 -4.54
CA SER A 274 -2.90 -7.42 -5.66
C SER A 274 -3.94 -6.34 -5.99
N ILE A 275 -4.32 -5.49 -5.02
CA ILE A 275 -5.27 -4.40 -5.24
C ILE A 275 -4.64 -3.30 -6.08
N GLU A 276 -5.28 -2.95 -7.19
CA GLU A 276 -4.80 -1.89 -8.06
C GLU A 276 -5.35 -0.54 -7.63
N THR A 277 -4.47 0.28 -7.06
CA THR A 277 -4.79 1.61 -6.54
C THR A 277 -4.27 2.68 -7.47
N ALA A 278 -5.07 3.71 -7.74
CA ALA A 278 -4.61 4.92 -8.40
C ALA A 278 -4.78 6.16 -7.50
N TRP A 279 -3.77 7.02 -7.47
CA TRP A 279 -3.83 8.27 -6.74
C TRP A 279 -4.20 9.40 -7.69
N LEU A 280 -5.34 10.01 -7.39
CA LEU A 280 -5.86 11.13 -8.15
C LEU A 280 -5.08 12.39 -7.76
N PRO A 281 -4.81 13.30 -8.72
CA PRO A 281 -4.11 14.55 -8.43
C PRO A 281 -4.81 15.35 -7.33
N GLY A 282 -4.08 16.15 -6.55
CA GLY A 282 -4.69 17.03 -5.52
C GLY A 282 -5.76 17.97 -6.09
N SER A 283 -5.57 18.44 -7.33
CA SER A 283 -6.57 19.22 -8.05
C SER A 283 -7.84 18.45 -8.44
N TYR A 284 -7.95 17.16 -8.12
CA TYR A 284 -9.11 16.35 -8.46
C TYR A 284 -10.21 16.46 -7.40
N ALA A 285 -9.83 16.45 -6.13
CA ALA A 285 -10.73 16.70 -5.00
C ALA A 285 -10.09 17.72 -4.05
N GLU A 286 -10.51 18.98 -4.16
CA GLU A 286 -9.85 20.12 -3.51
C GLU A 286 -10.75 20.74 -2.45
N CYS A 287 -10.16 21.13 -1.33
CA CYS A 287 -10.85 21.75 -0.21
C CYS A 287 -10.60 23.26 -0.14
N ASP A 288 -9.58 23.78 -0.82
CA ASP A 288 -9.26 25.20 -0.88
C ASP A 288 -10.10 25.89 -1.98
N PRO A 289 -11.06 26.76 -1.62
CA PRO A 289 -11.91 27.44 -2.59
C PRO A 289 -11.15 28.44 -3.47
N VAL A 290 -9.89 28.78 -3.14
CA VAL A 290 -9.03 29.65 -3.94
C VAL A 290 -8.45 28.91 -5.16
N ILE A 291 -8.31 27.58 -5.08
CA ILE A 291 -7.77 26.77 -6.17
C ILE A 291 -8.84 26.59 -7.25
N ARG A 292 -8.75 27.44 -8.27
CA ARG A 292 -9.64 27.39 -9.45
C ARG A 292 -9.17 26.28 -10.39
N GLY A 293 -9.99 25.25 -10.57
CA GLY A 293 -9.71 24.15 -11.50
C GLY A 293 -10.05 22.76 -10.97
N ALA A 294 -10.54 22.66 -9.73
CA ALA A 294 -10.91 21.39 -9.13
C ALA A 294 -11.99 20.65 -9.94
N THR A 295 -11.84 19.33 -10.11
CA THR A 295 -12.92 18.49 -10.68
C THR A 295 -14.07 18.37 -9.67
N ILE A 296 -13.75 18.09 -8.41
CA ILE A 296 -14.64 18.07 -7.26
C ILE A 296 -14.13 19.08 -6.25
N GLU A 297 -14.98 20.04 -5.88
CA GLU A 297 -14.72 20.96 -4.78
C GLU A 297 -15.43 20.42 -3.53
N LEU A 298 -14.67 20.29 -2.46
CA LEU A 298 -15.12 19.80 -1.17
C LEU A 298 -15.22 20.97 -0.21
N GLU A 299 -16.23 20.97 0.65
CA GLU A 299 -16.38 22.01 1.65
C GLU A 299 -15.18 22.02 2.60
N THR A 300 -14.60 23.21 2.85
CA THR A 300 -13.54 23.36 3.84
C THR A 300 -14.14 23.11 5.22
N MET A 301 -13.85 21.97 5.82
CA MET A 301 -14.19 21.74 7.22
C MET A 301 -13.43 22.79 8.04
N ALA A 302 -14.16 23.72 8.67
CA ALA A 302 -13.59 24.54 9.73
C ALA A 302 -13.04 23.55 10.75
N ARG A 303 -11.70 23.43 10.84
CA ARG A 303 -11.05 22.59 11.85
C ARG A 303 -11.72 22.93 13.18
N ALA A 304 -12.48 21.98 13.73
CA ALA A 304 -12.80 22.02 15.14
C ALA A 304 -11.43 22.04 15.83
N ARG A 305 -10.99 23.23 16.25
CA ARG A 305 -9.86 23.39 17.15
C ARG A 305 -10.31 22.79 18.48
N ASN A 306 -10.35 21.46 18.55
CA ASN A 306 -10.34 20.77 19.81
C ASN A 306 -8.94 20.98 20.38
N SER A 307 -8.81 22.07 21.12
CA SER A 307 -7.71 22.35 22.00
C SER A 307 -7.60 21.21 23.01
N ARG A 308 -6.75 20.21 22.72
CA ARG A 308 -6.03 19.29 23.64
C ARG A 308 -5.63 17.97 22.95
N GLN A 309 -4.89 18.04 21.85
CA GLN A 309 -3.91 16.99 21.55
C GLN A 309 -2.54 17.65 21.55
N PRO A 310 -1.55 17.13 22.30
CA PRO A 310 -0.20 17.65 22.22
C PRO A 310 0.33 17.37 20.82
N PHE A 311 0.40 18.45 20.05
CA PHE A 311 1.13 18.54 18.80
C PHE A 311 2.60 18.57 19.14
N ASP A 312 3.26 17.42 19.11
CA ASP A 312 4.71 17.33 19.01
C ASP A 312 5.06 16.01 18.34
N LEU A 313 5.18 16.03 17.00
CA LEU A 313 6.11 15.19 16.26
C LEU A 313 6.46 15.96 14.98
N ASP A 314 7.66 16.52 14.97
CA ASP A 314 8.31 17.11 13.80
C ASP A 314 8.59 15.98 12.78
N PRO A 315 8.31 16.16 11.47
CA PRO A 315 8.28 15.07 10.50
C PRO A 315 9.68 14.79 9.96
N ALA A 316 10.39 13.86 10.59
CA ALA A 316 11.51 13.17 9.96
C ALA A 316 10.99 12.14 8.94
N ILE A 317 10.82 12.61 7.70
CA ILE A 317 11.15 11.97 6.41
C ILE A 317 11.06 10.42 6.31
N ASP A 318 10.08 10.00 5.49
CA ASP A 318 9.93 8.81 4.64
C ASP A 318 9.77 7.39 5.24
N ARG A 319 8.53 6.84 5.16
CA ARG A 319 8.21 5.47 4.66
C ARG A 319 6.72 5.23 4.31
N ARG A 320 6.51 4.46 3.23
CA ARG A 320 5.28 4.19 2.43
C ARG A 320 4.41 5.41 2.13
N PHE A 321 4.38 5.78 0.85
CA PHE A 321 3.49 6.83 0.32
C PHE A 321 3.79 8.25 0.84
N GLY A 322 5.02 8.50 1.31
CA GLY A 322 5.48 9.81 1.77
C GLY A 322 4.99 10.19 3.17
N ARG A 323 4.76 9.22 4.07
CA ARG A 323 4.32 9.46 5.45
C ARG A 323 5.35 9.01 6.50
N ALA A 324 5.18 9.49 7.73
CA ALA A 324 5.98 9.12 8.90
C ALA A 324 5.15 8.18 9.80
N GLN A 325 5.32 6.86 9.68
CA GLN A 325 4.67 5.86 10.55
C GLN A 325 5.59 4.65 10.78
N THR A 326 5.27 3.87 11.82
CA THR A 326 5.90 2.58 12.15
C THR A 326 5.92 1.65 10.93
N PRO A 327 6.94 0.80 10.74
CA PRO A 327 6.97 -0.15 9.62
C PRO A 327 5.70 -0.99 9.53
N GLU A 328 5.06 -0.95 8.38
CA GLU A 328 3.87 -1.73 8.07
C GLU A 328 4.24 -3.05 7.39
N PRO A 329 3.43 -4.11 7.57
CA PRO A 329 3.65 -5.35 6.85
C PRO A 329 3.54 -5.11 5.34
N HIS A 330 4.53 -5.60 4.59
CA HIS A 330 4.50 -5.51 3.14
C HIS A 330 3.74 -6.65 2.49
N LEU A 331 3.84 -7.83 3.09
CA LEU A 331 3.19 -9.06 2.67
C LEU A 331 2.62 -9.74 3.91
N ILE A 332 1.37 -10.18 3.79
CA ILE A 332 0.65 -10.97 4.78
C ILE A 332 0.09 -12.20 4.06
N MET A 333 0.52 -13.39 4.48
CA MET A 333 0.05 -14.66 3.91
C MET A 333 -0.68 -15.48 4.98
N PRO A 334 -1.91 -15.96 4.72
CA PRO A 334 -2.57 -16.89 5.62
C PRO A 334 -1.85 -18.24 5.61
N GLY A 335 -1.70 -18.84 6.78
CA GLY A 335 -1.27 -20.23 6.93
C GLY A 335 -2.46 -21.20 6.85
N THR A 336 -2.15 -22.50 6.86
CA THR A 336 -3.17 -23.56 6.78
C THR A 336 -3.84 -23.88 8.12
N ASP A 337 -3.22 -23.50 9.25
CA ASP A 337 -3.75 -23.78 10.59
C ASP A 337 -4.05 -22.49 11.38
N TRP A 338 -5.32 -22.18 11.55
CA TRP A 338 -5.82 -20.99 12.24
C TRP A 338 -5.68 -21.03 13.77
N ARG A 339 -5.26 -22.17 14.35
CA ARG A 339 -5.20 -22.37 15.81
C ARG A 339 -3.90 -21.88 16.43
N HIS A 340 -2.88 -21.67 15.63
CA HIS A 340 -1.57 -21.25 16.09
C HIS A 340 -1.38 -19.74 16.00
N ARG A 341 -0.29 -19.25 16.58
CA ARG A 341 0.07 -17.83 16.59
C ARG A 341 0.68 -17.40 15.24
N PRO A 342 0.58 -16.13 14.86
CA PRO A 342 1.24 -15.61 13.67
C PRO A 342 2.75 -15.59 13.85
N ILE A 343 3.47 -15.59 12.73
CA ILE A 343 4.91 -15.34 12.66
C ILE A 343 5.20 -14.10 11.82
N MET A 344 6.10 -13.27 12.31
CA MET A 344 6.57 -12.07 11.67
C MET A 344 8.05 -12.21 11.33
N VAL A 345 8.42 -12.00 10.08
CA VAL A 345 9.81 -11.93 9.64
C VAL A 345 10.19 -10.47 9.42
N VAL A 346 11.14 -9.99 10.21
CA VAL A 346 11.66 -8.62 10.14
C VAL A 346 12.99 -8.66 9.41
N ILE A 347 13.02 -8.12 8.19
CA ILE A 347 14.24 -7.97 7.41
C ILE A 347 14.89 -6.65 7.84
N ARG A 348 16.09 -6.73 8.40
CA ARG A 348 16.86 -5.58 8.91
C ARG A 348 17.84 -5.04 7.87
N ASP A 349 18.37 -3.85 8.15
CA ASP A 349 19.46 -3.21 7.39
C ASP A 349 19.18 -3.09 5.87
N VAL A 350 17.91 -2.97 5.48
CA VAL A 350 17.50 -3.03 4.07
C VAL A 350 18.07 -1.89 3.21
N GLN A 351 18.51 -0.79 3.83
CA GLN A 351 19.18 0.32 3.14
C GLN A 351 20.64 0.03 2.81
N ALA A 352 21.28 -0.90 3.52
CA ALA A 352 22.67 -1.30 3.29
C ALA A 352 22.80 -2.41 2.23
N ALA A 353 21.68 -3.04 1.86
CA ALA A 353 21.61 -4.12 0.88
C ALA A 353 21.06 -3.64 -0.47
N SER A 354 21.31 -4.43 -1.53
CA SER A 354 20.70 -4.17 -2.85
C SER A 354 19.20 -4.44 -2.82
N ALA A 355 18.43 -3.76 -3.67
CA ALA A 355 16.99 -4.00 -3.75
C ALA A 355 16.70 -5.44 -4.19
N ARG A 356 17.55 -6.00 -5.05
CA ARG A 356 17.49 -7.38 -5.52
C ARG A 356 17.75 -8.40 -4.42
N ASP A 357 18.72 -8.20 -3.54
CA ASP A 357 18.99 -9.16 -2.46
C ASP A 357 17.83 -9.20 -1.47
N VAL A 358 17.32 -8.02 -1.08
CA VAL A 358 16.11 -7.90 -0.25
C VAL A 358 14.92 -8.55 -0.97
N GLY A 359 14.76 -8.30 -2.27
CA GLY A 359 13.70 -8.88 -3.07
C GLY A 359 13.76 -10.41 -3.12
N ALA A 360 14.94 -10.97 -3.40
CA ALA A 360 15.15 -12.41 -3.43
C ALA A 360 14.89 -13.08 -2.07
N LEU A 361 15.25 -12.41 -0.97
CA LEU A 361 14.92 -12.89 0.38
C LEU A 361 13.40 -12.89 0.63
N VAL A 362 12.68 -11.85 0.19
CA VAL A 362 11.21 -11.80 0.29
C VAL A 362 10.57 -12.94 -0.51
N GLU A 363 11.00 -13.19 -1.76
CA GLU A 363 10.51 -14.32 -2.56
C GLU A 363 10.80 -15.66 -1.87
N CYS A 364 11.99 -15.80 -1.30
CA CYS A 364 12.46 -16.99 -0.61
C CYS A 364 11.60 -17.28 0.64
N ILE A 365 11.37 -16.27 1.49
CA ILE A 365 10.52 -16.37 2.68
C ILE A 365 9.09 -16.75 2.29
N ALA A 366 8.51 -16.05 1.30
CA ALA A 366 7.15 -16.31 0.86
C ALA A 366 6.99 -17.74 0.31
N SER A 367 7.95 -18.19 -0.50
CA SER A 367 7.94 -19.55 -1.08
C SER A 367 8.13 -20.62 -0.01
N ALA A 368 9.00 -20.41 0.98
CA ALA A 368 9.19 -21.34 2.09
C ALA A 368 7.92 -21.47 2.95
N PHE A 369 7.23 -20.35 3.21
CA PHE A 369 5.99 -20.37 3.99
C PHE A 369 4.84 -21.05 3.24
N GLU A 370 4.74 -20.86 1.93
CA GLU A 370 3.75 -21.56 1.10
C GLU A 370 4.03 -23.07 1.03
N ALA A 371 5.30 -23.48 0.98
CA ALA A 371 5.68 -24.88 0.94
C ALA A 371 5.33 -25.62 2.24
N ASP A 372 5.63 -25.02 3.39
CA ASP A 372 5.24 -25.51 4.71
C ASP A 372 5.16 -24.36 5.71
N ALA A 373 3.95 -23.99 6.12
CA ALA A 373 3.74 -22.90 7.08
C ALA A 373 4.23 -23.23 8.50
N GLY A 374 4.72 -24.46 8.77
CA GLY A 374 5.26 -24.86 10.07
C GLY A 374 4.27 -24.79 11.22
N GLY A 375 2.98 -24.87 10.90
CA GLY A 375 1.87 -24.71 11.83
C GLY A 375 1.50 -23.26 12.14
N PHE A 376 2.21 -22.22 11.68
CA PHE A 376 1.81 -20.84 11.95
C PHE A 376 0.54 -20.45 11.20
N CYS A 377 -0.32 -19.63 11.82
CA CYS A 377 -1.60 -19.25 11.20
C CYS A 377 -1.48 -18.15 10.14
N ARG A 378 -0.37 -17.42 10.14
CA ARG A 378 -0.12 -16.28 9.27
C ARG A 378 1.36 -15.92 9.27
N LEU A 379 1.88 -15.56 8.10
CA LEU A 379 3.16 -14.88 7.92
C LEU A 379 2.92 -13.38 7.72
N GLU A 380 3.76 -12.56 8.36
CA GLU A 380 3.90 -11.13 8.08
C GLU A 380 5.36 -10.84 7.77
N ILE A 381 5.64 -10.08 6.69
CA ILE A 381 7.01 -9.64 6.41
C ILE A 381 7.09 -8.12 6.53
N MET A 382 8.10 -7.63 7.25
CA MET A 382 8.38 -6.21 7.47
C MET A 382 9.80 -5.86 7.04
N LEU A 383 9.96 -4.68 6.43
CA LEU A 383 11.26 -4.16 5.99
C LEU A 383 11.69 -3.00 6.89
N CYS A 384 12.78 -3.18 7.64
CA CYS A 384 13.29 -2.17 8.58
C CYS A 384 14.64 -1.62 8.11
N THR A 385 14.75 -0.29 8.11
CA THR A 385 15.94 0.49 7.76
C THR A 385 16.85 0.79 8.92
N SER A 386 16.34 0.76 10.15
CA SER A 386 17.12 1.08 11.34
C SER A 386 16.85 0.11 12.48
N ASP A 387 17.79 0.03 13.41
CA ASP A 387 17.63 -0.72 14.65
C ASP A 387 16.45 -0.19 15.49
N ASP A 388 16.17 1.12 15.44
CA ASP A 388 15.02 1.72 16.13
C ASP A 388 13.68 1.23 15.59
N GLU A 389 13.59 1.02 14.26
CA GLU A 389 12.41 0.43 13.64
C GLU A 389 12.25 -1.03 14.02
N VAL A 390 13.32 -1.82 13.97
CA VAL A 390 13.32 -3.22 14.42
C VAL A 390 12.84 -3.30 15.87
N ALA A 391 13.38 -2.43 16.73
CA ALA A 391 13.02 -2.35 18.13
C ALA A 391 11.56 -1.95 18.36
N SER A 392 11.00 -1.10 17.50
CA SER A 392 9.60 -0.67 17.57
C SER A 392 8.67 -1.80 17.16
N VAL A 393 9.02 -2.53 16.10
CA VAL A 393 8.27 -3.69 15.60
C VAL A 393 8.26 -4.84 16.61
N VAL A 394 9.42 -5.16 17.18
CA VAL A 394 9.55 -6.23 18.19
C VAL A 394 8.76 -5.90 19.46
N ARG A 395 8.64 -4.61 19.81
CA ARG A 395 7.88 -4.11 20.96
C ARG A 395 6.38 -3.96 20.70
N LEU A 396 5.89 -4.19 19.48
CA LEU A 396 4.46 -4.17 19.25
C LEU A 396 3.80 -5.22 20.14
N ASP A 397 2.77 -4.84 20.89
CA ASP A 397 1.98 -5.78 21.67
C ASP A 397 1.21 -6.72 20.75
N GLY A 398 1.22 -8.02 21.06
CA GLY A 398 0.48 -9.00 20.29
C GLY A 398 0.99 -10.42 20.48
N GLU A 399 0.08 -11.39 20.44
CA GLU A 399 0.47 -12.79 20.43
C GLU A 399 1.12 -13.15 19.09
N GLY A 400 2.39 -13.58 19.12
CA GLY A 400 3.08 -13.94 17.90
C GLY A 400 4.55 -14.28 18.12
N TRP A 401 5.17 -14.72 17.03
CA TRP A 401 6.60 -14.97 16.93
C TRP A 401 7.24 -13.95 16.00
N VAL A 402 8.48 -13.56 16.29
CA VAL A 402 9.29 -12.67 15.45
C VAL A 402 10.59 -13.37 15.11
N VAL A 403 10.98 -13.33 13.85
CA VAL A 403 12.28 -13.79 13.36
C VAL A 403 12.98 -12.61 12.72
N LEU A 404 14.22 -12.35 13.13
CA LEU A 404 15.06 -11.32 12.51
C LEU A 404 15.89 -11.97 11.40
N ALA A 405 15.91 -11.36 10.23
CA ALA A 405 16.68 -11.83 9.08
C ALA A 405 17.53 -10.71 8.48
N GLY A 406 18.82 -10.99 8.21
CA GLY A 406 19.67 -10.14 7.38
C GLY A 406 19.34 -10.27 5.89
N ALA A 407 19.61 -9.23 5.09
CA ALA A 407 19.34 -9.27 3.64
C ALA A 407 20.21 -10.28 2.85
N ASP A 408 21.30 -10.78 3.45
CA ASP A 408 22.21 -11.79 2.91
C ASP A 408 21.87 -13.23 3.33
N GLU A 409 20.82 -13.39 4.15
CA GLU A 409 20.31 -14.67 4.62
C GLU A 409 19.38 -15.34 3.59
N TRP A 410 19.07 -16.63 3.80
CA TRP A 410 18.22 -17.42 2.92
C TRP A 410 17.40 -18.43 3.72
N PHE A 411 16.09 -18.54 3.45
CA PHE A 411 15.19 -19.49 4.09
C PHE A 411 15.08 -20.78 3.28
N ALA A 412 15.49 -21.90 3.86
CA ALA A 412 15.25 -23.22 3.28
C ALA A 412 13.73 -23.48 3.13
N PRO A 413 13.29 -24.33 2.18
CA PRO A 413 11.88 -24.64 1.98
C PRO A 413 11.16 -25.17 3.23
N ASP A 414 11.89 -25.79 4.17
CA ASP A 414 11.38 -26.33 5.43
C ASP A 414 11.69 -25.43 6.65
N ALA A 415 12.16 -24.20 6.43
CA ALA A 415 12.58 -23.30 7.50
C ALA A 415 11.45 -23.04 8.51
N PHE A 416 10.22 -22.84 8.05
CA PHE A 416 9.07 -22.62 8.93
C PHE A 416 8.68 -23.87 9.70
N ALA A 417 8.82 -25.07 9.13
CA ALA A 417 8.65 -26.33 9.87
C ALA A 417 9.65 -26.46 11.02
N ALA A 418 10.90 -26.05 10.80
CA ALA A 418 11.92 -26.00 11.84
C ALA A 418 11.58 -24.96 12.92
N LEU A 419 11.11 -23.78 12.52
CA LEU A 419 10.65 -22.72 13.43
C LEU A 419 9.45 -23.17 14.27
N GLY A 420 8.48 -23.87 13.69
CA GLY A 420 7.32 -24.41 14.38
C GLY A 420 7.74 -25.37 15.50
N ARG A 421 8.64 -26.32 15.20
CA ARG A 421 9.20 -27.23 16.21
C ARG A 421 9.95 -26.49 17.31
N ALA A 422 10.70 -25.44 16.97
CA ALA A 422 11.38 -24.61 17.95
C ALA A 422 10.39 -23.83 18.86
N ALA A 423 9.34 -23.27 18.27
CA ALA A 423 8.27 -22.57 18.99
C ALA A 423 7.56 -23.48 20.00
N GLU A 424 7.27 -24.73 19.62
CA GLU A 424 6.68 -25.74 20.51
C GLU A 424 7.61 -26.09 21.67
N ALA A 425 8.91 -26.22 21.41
CA ALA A 425 9.90 -26.56 22.43
C ALA A 425 10.09 -25.44 23.49
N ILE A 426 9.92 -24.17 23.10
CA ILE A 426 10.02 -23.02 24.01
C ILE A 426 8.84 -22.98 25.00
N GLY A 427 7.70 -23.59 24.67
CA GLY A 427 6.55 -23.74 25.57
C GLY A 427 5.86 -22.42 25.97
N PRO A 428 4.65 -22.50 26.56
CA PRO A 428 3.87 -21.31 26.93
C PRO A 428 4.43 -20.53 28.15
N GLY A 429 5.37 -21.09 28.91
CA GLY A 429 5.90 -20.51 30.16
C GLY A 429 7.31 -19.89 30.09
N SER A 430 7.90 -19.74 28.90
CA SER A 430 9.21 -19.08 28.75
C SER A 430 9.13 -17.57 28.99
N PRO A 431 10.20 -16.93 29.54
CA PRO A 431 10.19 -15.52 29.87
C PRO A 431 9.93 -14.66 28.64
N GLU A 432 8.94 -13.77 28.74
CA GLU A 432 8.66 -12.75 27.75
C GLU A 432 9.85 -11.80 27.66
N HIS A 433 10.19 -11.36 26.45
CA HIS A 433 11.28 -10.41 26.26
C HIS A 433 10.84 -9.03 26.77
N ASP A 434 11.30 -8.67 27.96
CA ASP A 434 11.10 -7.35 28.55
C ASP A 434 11.92 -6.32 27.76
N GLY A 435 11.26 -5.33 27.17
CA GLY A 435 11.77 -4.44 26.11
C GLY A 435 12.94 -3.53 26.46
N SER A 436 13.69 -3.81 27.53
CA SER A 436 14.83 -3.01 28.02
C SER A 436 16.19 -3.38 27.41
N MET A 437 16.28 -4.40 26.56
CA MET A 437 17.55 -4.93 26.03
C MET A 437 17.70 -4.93 24.50
N VAL A 438 17.16 -3.92 23.80
CA VAL A 438 17.39 -3.75 22.35
C VAL A 438 18.89 -3.63 22.03
N ALA A 439 19.68 -3.02 22.93
CA ALA A 439 21.13 -2.87 22.77
C ALA A 439 21.93 -4.18 22.92
N ASP A 440 21.35 -5.22 23.53
CA ASP A 440 22.01 -6.50 23.83
C ASP A 440 21.49 -7.69 23.00
N VAL A 441 20.58 -7.47 22.03
CA VAL A 441 20.15 -8.49 21.06
C VAL A 441 21.32 -9.00 20.19
N LYS A 442 22.46 -8.30 20.20
CA LYS A 442 23.72 -8.82 19.63
C LYS A 442 24.32 -9.99 20.43
N ASN A 443 23.98 -10.15 21.72
CA ASN A 443 24.67 -11.05 22.65
C ASN A 443 23.77 -12.14 23.29
N SER A 444 22.45 -12.02 23.30
CA SER A 444 21.52 -13.10 23.69
C SER A 444 21.13 -13.97 22.49
N VAL A 445 22.11 -14.25 21.64
CA VAL A 445 22.00 -15.15 20.49
C VAL A 445 22.20 -16.57 20.99
N VAL A 446 21.18 -17.42 20.89
CA VAL A 446 21.42 -18.87 20.91
C VAL A 446 22.06 -19.24 19.58
N SER A 447 23.37 -19.05 19.51
CA SER A 447 24.22 -19.49 18.39
C SER A 447 24.58 -20.93 18.62
N PHE A 448 24.08 -21.83 17.77
CA PHE A 448 24.66 -23.16 17.62
C PHE A 448 25.48 -23.16 16.34
N ALA A 449 26.81 -23.12 16.46
CA ALA A 449 27.74 -23.26 15.35
C ALA A 449 28.91 -24.17 15.73
N PRO A 450 29.47 -24.92 14.78
CA PRO A 450 30.91 -25.11 14.65
C PRO A 450 31.47 -24.36 13.41
N PRO A 451 32.80 -24.10 13.35
CA PRO A 451 33.37 -23.03 12.52
C PRO A 451 33.95 -23.47 11.16
N GLU A 452 34.19 -22.45 10.31
CA GLU A 452 34.99 -22.39 9.05
C GLU A 452 34.30 -22.94 7.78
N ILE A 453 34.33 -22.35 6.56
CA ILE A 453 35.40 -21.71 5.76
C ILE A 453 34.81 -20.69 4.73
N GLN A 454 35.65 -19.77 4.25
CA GLN A 454 35.43 -18.61 3.36
C GLN A 454 35.11 -18.89 1.86
N ALA A 455 34.09 -18.16 1.36
CA ALA A 455 33.87 -17.52 0.03
C ALA A 455 32.66 -16.55 0.22
N PRO A 456 32.25 -15.62 -0.68
CA PRO A 456 31.01 -14.86 -0.51
C PRO A 456 29.81 -15.77 -0.81
N ALA A 457 29.68 -16.84 -0.01
CA ALA A 457 28.56 -17.75 -0.02
C ALA A 457 27.46 -17.09 0.81
N ARG A 458 26.30 -16.85 0.18
CA ARG A 458 25.08 -16.51 0.91
C ARG A 458 24.90 -17.51 2.04
N ARG A 459 24.66 -17.02 3.26
CA ARG A 459 24.64 -17.87 4.45
C ARG A 459 23.34 -18.65 4.46
N GLU A 460 23.42 -19.96 4.21
CA GLU A 460 22.26 -20.84 4.34
C GLU A 460 21.79 -20.81 5.80
N VAL A 461 20.55 -20.38 6.00
CA VAL A 461 19.96 -20.33 7.32
C VAL A 461 19.22 -21.64 7.55
N THR A 462 19.98 -22.66 7.95
CA THR A 462 19.43 -23.92 8.49
C THR A 462 18.81 -23.72 9.88
N HIS A 463 19.17 -22.61 10.53
CA HIS A 463 18.66 -22.16 11.82
C HIS A 463 18.37 -20.65 11.73
N PRO A 464 17.11 -20.23 11.55
CA PRO A 464 16.73 -18.82 11.49
C PRO A 464 17.28 -18.04 12.66
N GLY A 465 17.65 -16.78 12.42
CA GLY A 465 18.02 -15.83 13.47
C GLY A 465 17.02 -15.83 14.63
N ALA A 466 17.42 -15.25 15.75
CA ALA A 466 16.71 -15.35 17.03
C ALA A 466 15.18 -15.34 16.88
N LEU A 467 14.54 -16.46 17.20
CA LEU A 467 13.09 -16.60 17.28
C LEU A 467 12.63 -16.00 18.61
N LEU A 468 11.94 -14.87 18.54
CA LEU A 468 11.50 -14.11 19.69
C LEU A 468 9.99 -14.29 19.88
N ARG A 469 9.57 -14.51 21.12
CA ARG A 469 8.15 -14.48 21.48
C ARG A 469 7.76 -13.06 21.84
N ARG A 470 6.70 -12.54 21.22
CA ARG A 470 6.17 -11.21 21.54
C ARG A 470 5.46 -11.22 22.90
N PRO A 471 5.54 -10.12 23.67
CA PRO A 471 4.85 -9.99 24.94
C PRO A 471 3.33 -10.01 24.74
N MET A 472 2.62 -10.64 25.69
CA MET A 472 1.17 -10.55 25.72
C MET A 472 0.76 -9.19 26.27
N GLY A 473 -0.08 -8.44 25.55
CA GLY A 473 -0.57 -7.15 26.00
C GLY A 473 -1.24 -7.28 27.37
N SER A 474 -0.76 -6.51 28.34
CA SER A 474 -1.22 -6.48 29.74
C SER A 474 -2.55 -5.76 29.92
#